data_AF-A0A0R0CSB0-F1
#
_entry.id   AF-A0A0R0CSB0-F1
#
_cell.length_a   1.000
_cell.length_b   1.000
_cell.length_c   1.000
_cell.angle_alpha   90.00
_cell.angle_beta   90.00
_cell.angle_gamma   90.00
#
_symmetry.space_group_name_H-M   'P 1'
#
loop_
_entity.id
_entity.type
_entity.pdbx_description
1 polymer ?
#
loop_
_entity_poly.entity_id
_entity_poly.type
_entity_poly.pdbx_seq_one_letter_code
_entity_poly.pdbx_strand_id
1 'polypeptide(L)'
;MPKPGPRTIHRYSDAFKAAAVRLSQQPGVRVGDVAQSLYIHPYMLSRWRRLAREGVIVTKGAPMDPSTAAELKALRKIKRQYEQLKLEHDLLKKAIAFTSVRKAKSSPSSSTTRKPVR
;
A
#
# COMPACT_ATOMS: atom_id res chain seq x y z
N MET A 1 -30.70 34.21 -40.33
CA MET A 1 -30.75 32.97 -39.51
C MET A 1 -30.52 33.34 -38.06
N PRO A 2 -31.35 32.89 -37.10
CA PRO A 2 -31.11 33.14 -35.68
C PRO A 2 -29.82 32.41 -35.25
N LYS A 3 -28.91 33.14 -34.59
CA LYS A 3 -27.70 32.54 -34.01
C LYS A 3 -28.12 31.66 -32.82
N PRO A 4 -27.61 30.43 -32.70
CA PRO A 4 -27.93 29.60 -31.54
C PRO A 4 -27.45 30.32 -30.28
N GLY A 5 -28.35 30.46 -29.30
CA GLY A 5 -28.05 31.06 -28.00
C GLY A 5 -26.93 30.34 -27.25
N PRO A 6 -26.32 30.98 -26.25
CA PRO A 6 -25.20 30.40 -25.51
C PRO A 6 -25.61 29.06 -24.89
N ARG A 7 -24.97 27.98 -25.32
CA ARG A 7 -25.18 26.65 -24.75
C ARG A 7 -24.59 26.67 -23.34
N THR A 8 -25.44 26.61 -22.33
CA THR A 8 -25.07 26.43 -20.92
C THR A 8 -24.57 25.01 -20.70
N ILE A 9 -23.34 24.74 -21.18
CA ILE A 9 -22.68 23.47 -20.92
C ILE A 9 -22.15 23.54 -19.49
N HIS A 10 -22.65 22.69 -18.59
CA HIS A 10 -22.11 22.57 -17.24
C HIS A 10 -20.64 22.18 -17.32
N ARG A 11 -19.73 23.11 -16.98
CA ARG A 11 -18.29 22.88 -17.03
C ARG A 11 -17.82 22.31 -15.70
N TYR A 12 -17.08 21.21 -15.75
CA TYR A 12 -16.36 20.70 -14.57
C TYR A 12 -15.18 21.62 -14.23
N SER A 13 -14.95 21.83 -12.94
CA SER A 13 -13.80 22.59 -12.44
C SER A 13 -12.49 21.87 -12.78
N ASP A 14 -11.40 22.63 -12.94
CA ASP A 14 -10.11 22.04 -13.29
C ASP A 14 -9.53 21.19 -12.14
N ALA A 15 -9.83 21.56 -10.89
CA ALA A 15 -9.52 20.75 -9.72
C ALA A 15 -10.21 19.37 -9.77
N PHE A 16 -11.49 19.32 -10.17
CA PHE A 16 -12.21 18.07 -10.33
C PHE A 16 -11.61 17.20 -11.43
N LYS A 17 -11.29 17.78 -12.59
CA LYS A 17 -10.63 17.06 -13.69
C LYS A 17 -9.27 16.50 -13.26
N ALA A 18 -8.46 17.29 -12.55
CA ALA A 18 -7.16 16.86 -12.05
C ALA A 18 -7.28 15.72 -11.03
N ALA A 19 -8.23 15.79 -10.10
CA ALA A 19 -8.50 14.73 -9.14
C ALA A 19 -8.96 13.43 -9.83
N ALA A 20 -9.89 13.52 -10.77
CA ALA A 20 -10.39 12.38 -11.55
C ALA A 20 -9.26 11.70 -12.34
N VAL A 21 -8.40 12.49 -12.99
CA VAL A 21 -7.23 11.95 -13.70
C VAL A 21 -6.26 11.27 -12.74
N ARG A 22 -5.99 11.85 -11.56
CA ARG A 22 -5.10 11.26 -10.55
C ARG A 22 -5.61 9.90 -10.05
N LEU A 23 -6.91 9.78 -9.79
CA LEU A 23 -7.54 8.50 -9.41
C LEU A 23 -7.37 7.45 -10.52
N SER A 24 -7.54 7.86 -11.78
CA SER A 24 -7.41 6.95 -12.93
C SER A 24 -5.98 6.48 -13.24
N GLN A 25 -4.96 7.12 -12.65
CA GLN A 25 -3.55 6.75 -12.84
C GLN A 25 -3.03 5.78 -11.77
N GLN A 26 -3.85 5.44 -10.77
CA GLN A 26 -3.46 4.46 -9.75
C GLN A 26 -3.29 3.06 -10.36
N PRO A 27 -2.28 2.28 -9.92
CA PRO A 27 -2.04 0.95 -10.45
C PRO A 27 -3.22 0.03 -10.16
N GLY A 28 -3.67 -0.72 -11.17
CA GLY A 28 -4.80 -1.66 -11.06
C GLY A 28 -6.19 -1.03 -11.20
N VAL A 29 -6.30 0.29 -11.36
CA VAL A 29 -7.59 0.98 -11.49
C VAL A 29 -8.00 1.11 -12.97
N ARG A 30 -9.22 0.67 -13.32
CA ARG A 30 -9.77 0.83 -14.67
C ARG A 30 -10.47 2.19 -14.81
N VAL A 31 -10.36 2.80 -16.00
CA VAL A 31 -10.99 4.10 -16.30
C VAL A 31 -12.51 4.03 -16.16
N GLY A 32 -13.13 2.93 -16.58
CA GLY A 32 -14.58 2.74 -16.50
C GLY A 32 -15.08 2.79 -15.06
N ASP A 33 -14.38 2.14 -14.13
CA ASP A 33 -14.78 2.07 -12.72
C ASP A 33 -14.72 3.46 -12.06
N VAL A 34 -13.68 4.25 -12.36
CA VAL A 34 -13.53 5.63 -11.85
C VAL A 34 -14.57 6.56 -12.47
N ALA A 35 -14.89 6.37 -13.75
CA ALA A 35 -15.90 7.18 -14.42
C ALA A 35 -17.30 6.90 -13.82
N GLN A 36 -17.61 5.63 -13.57
CA GLN A 36 -18.86 5.21 -12.95
C GLN A 36 -18.99 5.78 -11.52
N SER A 37 -17.93 5.73 -10.71
CA SER A 37 -17.97 6.25 -9.33
C SER A 37 -18.12 7.77 -9.26
N LEU A 38 -17.56 8.48 -10.24
CA LEU A 38 -17.69 9.93 -10.37
C LEU A 38 -18.94 10.37 -11.14
N TYR A 39 -19.79 9.42 -11.56
CA TYR A 39 -20.97 9.66 -12.40
C TYR A 39 -20.67 10.49 -13.66
N ILE A 40 -19.52 10.23 -14.28
CA ILE A 40 -19.09 10.84 -15.53
C ILE A 40 -19.00 9.79 -16.64
N HIS A 41 -19.19 10.22 -17.89
CA HIS A 41 -19.02 9.32 -19.02
C HIS A 41 -17.54 8.90 -19.17
N PRO A 42 -17.21 7.60 -19.37
CA PRO A 42 -15.81 7.13 -19.48
C PRO A 42 -14.96 7.83 -20.54
N TYR A 43 -15.60 8.27 -21.63
CA TYR A 43 -14.98 9.10 -22.68
C TYR A 43 -14.41 10.42 -22.13
N MET A 44 -15.12 11.08 -21.21
CA MET A 44 -14.67 12.35 -20.62
C MET A 44 -13.37 12.16 -19.84
N LEU A 45 -13.31 11.11 -19.02
CA LEU A 45 -12.13 10.78 -18.24
C LEU A 45 -10.94 10.40 -19.15
N SER A 46 -11.20 9.66 -20.22
CA SER A 46 -10.20 9.32 -21.24
C SER A 46 -9.65 10.58 -21.94
N ARG A 47 -10.54 11.53 -22.27
CA ARG A 47 -10.17 12.83 -22.83
C ARG A 47 -9.31 13.64 -21.85
N TRP A 48 -9.67 13.68 -20.58
CA TRP A 48 -8.90 14.39 -19.56
C TRP A 48 -7.53 13.75 -19.32
N ARG A 49 -7.40 12.42 -19.36
CA ARG A 49 -6.10 11.73 -19.32
C ARG A 49 -5.20 12.13 -20.47
N ARG A 50 -5.76 12.34 -21.67
CA ARG A 50 -5.00 12.86 -22.82
C ARG A 50 -4.55 14.30 -22.59
N LEU A 51 -5.46 15.18 -22.19
CA LEU A 51 -5.15 16.58 -21.90
C LEU A 51 -4.15 16.76 -20.76
N ALA A 52 -4.14 15.85 -19.78
CA ALA A 52 -3.14 15.83 -18.71
C ALA A 52 -1.74 15.42 -19.22
N ARG A 53 -1.65 14.48 -20.17
CA ARG A 53 -0.38 14.12 -20.84
C ARG A 53 0.15 15.26 -21.71
N GLU A 54 -0.76 16.00 -22.35
CA GLU A 54 -0.47 17.18 -23.16
C GLU A 54 -0.18 18.44 -22.32
N GLY A 55 -0.24 18.35 -20.97
CA GLY A 55 0.10 19.44 -20.07
C GLY A 55 -0.98 20.54 -19.92
N VAL A 56 -2.13 20.38 -20.57
CA VAL A 56 -3.25 21.33 -20.52
C VAL A 56 -3.98 21.28 -19.17
N ILE A 57 -4.09 20.08 -18.58
CA ILE A 57 -4.60 19.91 -17.23
C ILE A 57 -3.40 19.74 -16.31
N VAL A 58 -3.17 20.72 -15.45
CA VAL A 58 -2.13 20.65 -14.42
C VAL A 58 -2.53 19.60 -13.38
N THR A 59 -2.07 18.37 -13.59
CA THR A 59 -2.21 17.27 -12.61
C THR A 59 -1.04 17.24 -11.62
N LYS A 60 -0.06 18.13 -11.78
CA LYS A 60 1.07 18.27 -10.85
C LYS A 60 0.55 18.78 -9.51
N GLY A 61 0.29 17.81 -8.64
CA GLY A 61 0.17 17.94 -7.20
C GLY A 61 -0.69 19.10 -6.74
N ALA A 62 -2.00 18.88 -6.60
CA ALA A 62 -2.66 19.50 -5.45
C ALA A 62 -1.77 19.16 -4.23
N PRO A 63 -1.29 20.16 -3.47
CA PRO A 63 -0.40 19.91 -2.35
C PRO A 63 -1.10 18.88 -1.48
N MET A 64 -0.51 17.68 -1.40
CA MET A 64 -0.92 16.75 -0.36
C MET A 64 -0.63 17.49 0.92
N ASP A 65 -1.66 17.66 1.76
CA ASP A 65 -1.51 18.35 3.02
C ASP A 65 -0.30 17.74 3.76
N PRO A 66 0.67 18.55 4.20
CA PRO A 66 1.90 18.04 4.82
C PRO A 66 1.61 17.08 5.99
N SER A 67 0.48 17.21 6.67
CA SER A 67 0.03 16.25 7.69
C SER A 67 -0.17 14.85 7.11
N THR A 68 -0.92 14.73 6.02
CA THR A 68 -1.19 13.43 5.40
C THR A 68 0.08 12.79 4.85
N ALA A 69 1.01 13.58 4.34
CA ALA A 69 2.32 13.08 3.89
C ALA A 69 3.17 12.55 5.06
N ALA A 70 3.15 13.23 6.20
CA ALA A 70 3.83 12.79 7.42
C ALA A 70 3.23 11.49 7.97
N GLU A 71 1.91 11.38 8.00
CA GLU A 71 1.19 10.16 8.42
C GLU A 71 1.54 8.96 7.53
N LEU A 72 1.56 9.14 6.21
CA LEU A 72 1.96 8.07 5.28
C LEU A 72 3.41 7.62 5.50
N LYS A 73 4.31 8.54 5.84
CA LYS A 73 5.70 8.20 6.18
C LYS A 73 5.77 7.41 7.48
N ALA A 74 5.00 7.79 8.50
CA ALA A 74 4.91 7.07 9.76
C ALA A 74 4.37 5.64 9.56
N LEU A 75 3.29 5.49 8.80
CA LEU A 75 2.70 4.18 8.49
C LEU A 75 3.69 3.26 7.77
N ARG A 76 4.44 3.77 6.80
CA ARG A 76 5.49 3.00 6.11
C ARG A 76 6.60 2.55 7.06
N LYS A 77 6.99 3.40 8.01
CA LYS A 77 8.00 3.07 9.02
C LYS A 77 7.51 1.95 9.94
N ILE A 78 6.28 2.08 10.47
CA ILE A 78 5.65 1.08 11.34
C ILE A 78 5.55 -0.27 10.62
N LYS A 79 5.11 -0.28 9.36
CA LYS A 79 5.00 -1.53 8.58
C LYS A 79 6.34 -2.26 8.44
N ARG A 80 7.42 -1.52 8.14
CA ARG A 80 8.77 -2.10 8.05
C ARG A 80 9.26 -2.67 9.38
N GLN A 81 9.03 -1.93 10.47
CA GLN A 81 9.39 -2.39 11.82
C GLN A 81 8.61 -3.65 12.22
N TYR A 82 7.32 -3.70 11.87
CA TYR A 82 6.49 -4.88 12.12
C TYR A 82 6.98 -6.11 11.33
N GLU A 83 7.31 -5.94 10.05
CA GLU A 83 7.84 -7.02 9.22
C GLU A 83 9.19 -7.53 9.75
N GLN A 84 10.09 -6.63 10.16
CA GLN A 84 11.37 -7.00 10.78
C GLN A 84 11.15 -7.76 12.09
N LEU A 85 10.30 -7.24 12.98
CA LEU A 85 10.01 -7.88 14.27
C LEU A 85 9.41 -9.28 14.09
N LYS A 86 8.56 -9.46 13.07
CA LYS A 86 7.98 -10.76 12.74
C LYS A 86 9.06 -11.77 12.33
N LEU A 87 10.02 -11.36 11.50
CA LEU A 87 11.14 -12.21 11.09
C LEU A 87 12.03 -12.59 12.28
N GLU A 88 12.38 -11.63 13.13
CA GLU A 88 13.17 -11.88 14.34
C GLU A 88 12.46 -12.85 15.29
N HIS A 89 11.17 -12.64 15.51
CA HIS A 89 10.35 -13.51 16.36
C HIS A 89 10.25 -14.94 15.80
N ASP A 90 10.07 -15.10 14.48
CA ASP A 90 10.03 -16.41 13.84
C ASP A 90 11.39 -17.12 13.93
N LEU A 91 12.50 -16.37 13.85
CA LEU A 91 13.85 -16.91 14.05
C LEU A 91 14.05 -17.39 15.50
N LEU A 92 13.66 -16.59 16.49
CA LEU A 92 13.75 -16.95 17.91
C LEU A 92 12.92 -18.20 18.22
N LYS A 93 11.71 -18.30 17.67
CA LYS A 93 10.88 -19.51 17.80
C LYS A 93 11.57 -20.75 17.25
N LYS A 94 12.19 -20.66 16.07
CA LYS A 94 12.96 -21.77 15.48
C LYS A 94 14.16 -22.16 16.34
N ALA A 95 14.86 -21.19 16.92
CA ALA A 95 15.98 -21.45 17.82
C ALA A 95 15.54 -22.17 19.11
N ILE A 96 14.43 -21.74 19.72
CA ILE A 96 13.85 -22.40 20.90
C ILE A 96 13.43 -23.83 20.57
N ALA A 97 12.77 -24.05 19.43
CA ALA A 97 12.41 -25.39 18.98
C ALA A 97 13.65 -26.29 18.77
N PHE A 98 14.72 -25.74 18.20
CA PHE A 98 15.96 -26.48 17.98
C PHE A 98 16.68 -26.87 19.29
N THR A 99 16.69 -25.98 20.29
CA THR A 99 17.34 -26.27 21.58
C THR A 99 16.50 -27.21 22.45
N SER A 100 15.18 -27.07 22.46
CA SER A 100 14.28 -27.95 23.22
C SER A 100 14.32 -29.39 22.73
N VAL A 101 14.38 -29.62 21.41
CA VAL A 101 14.51 -30.97 20.81
C VAL A 101 15.82 -31.66 21.21
N ARG A 102 16.93 -30.93 21.36
CA ARG A 102 18.23 -31.53 21.73
C ARG A 102 18.34 -31.93 23.20
N LYS A 103 17.59 -31.27 24.10
CA LYS A 103 17.61 -31.60 25.54
C LYS A 103 17.03 -32.99 25.86
N ALA A 104 16.25 -33.58 24.94
CA ALA A 104 15.67 -34.92 25.13
C ALA A 104 16.65 -36.10 24.87
N LYS A 105 17.87 -35.84 24.37
CA LYS A 105 18.85 -36.90 24.00
C LYS A 105 20.05 -37.05 24.94
N SER A 106 20.12 -36.31 26.05
CA SER A 106 21.16 -36.57 27.05
C SER A 106 20.81 -37.86 27.81
N SER A 107 21.44 -38.97 27.40
CA SER A 107 21.39 -40.24 28.12
C SER A 107 21.85 -40.03 29.57
N PRO A 108 21.14 -40.56 30.58
CA PRO A 108 21.62 -40.51 31.96
C PRO A 108 22.87 -41.39 32.06
N SER A 109 24.04 -40.74 32.11
CA SER A 109 25.32 -41.44 32.29
C SER A 109 25.28 -42.15 33.65
N SER A 110 25.14 -43.46 33.61
CA SER A 110 25.09 -44.32 34.79
C SER A 110 26.51 -44.58 35.28
N SER A 111 27.04 -43.75 36.18
CA SER A 111 28.24 -44.13 36.94
C SER A 111 27.83 -45.05 38.10
N THR A 112 27.56 -46.32 37.79
CA THR A 112 27.56 -47.38 38.80
C THR A 112 29.02 -47.70 39.14
N THR A 113 29.65 -46.86 39.95
CA THR A 113 30.89 -47.24 40.63
C THR A 113 30.51 -48.09 41.85
N ARG A 114 30.47 -49.41 41.66
CA ARG A 114 30.35 -50.36 42.78
C ARG A 114 31.53 -50.14 43.73
N LYS A 115 31.24 -49.85 45.00
CA LYS A 115 32.26 -49.83 46.07
C LYS A 115 32.70 -51.27 46.37
N PRO A 116 34.00 -51.59 46.42
CA PRO A 116 34.44 -52.86 46.94
C PRO A 116 34.20 -52.88 48.46
N VAL A 117 33.54 -53.93 48.93
CA VAL A 117 33.39 -54.25 50.36
C VAL A 117 34.64 -54.98 50.84
N ARG A 118 35.03 -54.66 52.09
CA ARG A 118 36.20 -55.08 52.89
C ARG A 118 36.87 -56.40 52.53
#